data_AF-A0A3B8IN90-F1
#
_entry.id   AF-A0A3B8IN90-F1
#
_cell.length_a   1.000
_cell.length_b   1.000
_cell.length_c   1.000
_cell.angle_alpha   90.00
_cell.angle_beta   90.00
_cell.angle_gamma   90.00
#
_symmetry.space_group_name_H-M   'P 1'
#
loop_
_entity.id
_entity.type
_entity.pdbx_description
1 polymer ?
#
loop_
_entity_poly.entity_id
_entity_poly.type
_entity_poly.pdbx_seq_one_letter_code
_entity_poly.pdbx_strand_id
1 'polypeptide(L)'
;YSFRILRGYAEYVRDHAEEVASPIHLKIDTGMRRLGFEPQEVPALLEVLAEYPELRVVSAFSHLAGADESRHAGFSRRHAERFSAAAP
;
A
#
# COMPACT_ATOMS: atom_id res chain seq x y z
N TYR A 1 7.41 4.71 2.48
CA TYR A 1 6.72 3.44 2.80
C TYR A 1 7.79 2.45 3.14
N SER A 2 7.70 1.86 4.31
CA SER A 2 8.61 0.81 4.76
C SER A 2 7.99 0.12 5.97
N PHE A 3 8.38 -1.12 6.19
CA PHE A 3 8.00 -1.88 7.38
C PHE A 3 8.35 -1.14 8.67
N ARG A 4 9.49 -0.42 8.71
CA ARG A 4 9.88 0.37 9.89
C ARG A 4 8.86 1.43 10.25
N ILE A 5 8.37 2.20 9.28
CA ILE A 5 7.38 3.26 9.52
C ILE A 5 6.03 2.65 9.88
N LEU A 6 5.62 1.58 9.18
CA LEU A 6 4.38 0.87 9.48
C LEU A 6 4.36 0.36 10.92
N ARG A 7 5.40 -0.36 11.34
CA ARG A 7 5.51 -0.92 12.70
C ARG A 7 5.55 0.20 13.76
N GLY A 8 6.35 1.24 13.54
CA GLY A 8 6.39 2.38 14.48
C GLY A 8 5.05 3.12 14.59
N TYR A 9 4.30 3.24 13.49
CA TYR A 9 2.94 3.79 13.55
C TYR A 9 1.97 2.83 14.26
N ALA A 10 2.06 1.53 13.97
CA ALA A 10 1.22 0.52 14.60
C ALA A 10 1.43 0.45 16.12
N GLU A 11 2.68 0.48 16.59
CA GLU A 11 3.04 0.56 18.00
C GLU A 11 2.49 1.84 18.66
N TYR A 12 2.63 2.99 17.99
CA TYR A 12 2.04 4.23 18.48
C TYR A 12 0.52 4.13 18.62
N VAL A 13 -0.17 3.57 17.61
CA VAL A 13 -1.63 3.35 17.67
C VAL A 13 -1.97 2.38 18.79
N ARG A 14 -1.25 1.26 18.95
CA ARG A 14 -1.47 0.29 20.02
C ARG A 14 -1.46 0.94 21.41
N ASP A 15 -0.50 1.82 21.65
CA ASP A 15 -0.29 2.45 22.95
C ASP A 15 -1.30 3.60 23.24
N HIS A 16 -1.98 4.12 22.20
CA HIS A 16 -2.78 5.35 22.29
C HIS A 16 -4.20 5.23 21.72
N ALA A 17 -4.56 4.11 21.10
CA ALA A 17 -5.86 3.95 20.45
C ALA A 17 -6.98 3.74 21.47
N GLU A 18 -8.11 4.37 21.18
CA GLU A 18 -9.40 4.07 21.80
C GLU A 18 -9.99 2.77 21.21
N GLU A 19 -11.24 2.42 21.54
CA GLU A 19 -11.91 1.19 21.09
C GLU A 19 -12.00 1.01 19.55
N VAL A 20 -11.79 2.07 18.76
CA VAL A 20 -11.95 2.05 17.30
C VAL A 20 -10.60 1.96 16.58
N ALA A 21 -10.46 0.96 15.70
CA ALA A 21 -9.28 0.76 14.87
C ALA A 21 -8.95 1.96 13.96
N SER A 22 -7.67 2.32 13.89
CA SER A 22 -7.15 3.44 13.10
C SER A 22 -7.19 3.14 11.60
N PRO A 23 -7.86 3.96 10.77
CA PRO A 23 -7.95 3.73 9.34
C PRO A 23 -6.62 4.05 8.63
N ILE A 24 -6.18 3.16 7.74
CA ILE A 24 -4.96 3.34 6.93
C ILE A 24 -5.22 3.07 5.44
N HIS A 25 -4.43 3.74 4.60
CA HIS A 25 -4.41 3.53 3.15
C HIS A 25 -3.08 2.90 2.73
N LEU A 26 -3.15 1.84 1.94
CA LEU A 26 -1.97 1.18 1.39
C LEU A 26 -1.63 1.75 0.02
N LYS A 27 -0.38 2.15 -0.16
CA LYS A 27 0.12 2.57 -1.46
C LYS A 27 1.03 1.49 -2.02
N ILE A 28 0.69 0.96 -3.19
CA ILE A 28 1.47 -0.06 -3.90
C ILE A 28 2.20 0.62 -5.06
N ASP A 29 3.52 0.48 -5.12
CA ASP A 29 4.33 1.02 -6.20
C ASP A 29 4.40 0.03 -7.37
N THR A 30 3.64 0.29 -8.44
CA THR A 30 3.56 -0.60 -9.60
C THR A 30 4.55 -0.27 -10.71
N GLY A 31 5.48 0.67 -10.46
CA GLY A 31 6.55 1.00 -11.41
C GLY A 31 7.02 2.45 -11.42
N MET A 32 6.51 3.32 -10.55
CA MET A 32 7.01 4.70 -10.42
C MET A 32 8.30 4.78 -9.60
N ARG A 33 8.56 3.78 -8.74
CA ARG A 33 9.73 3.68 -7.85
C ARG A 33 9.98 4.93 -7.02
N ARG A 34 8.90 5.51 -6.50
CA ARG A 34 8.96 6.75 -5.70
C ARG A 34 8.53 6.50 -4.27
N LEU A 35 7.30 6.03 -4.09
CA LEU A 35 6.69 5.85 -2.77
C LEU A 35 5.59 4.78 -2.87
N GLY A 36 5.73 3.71 -2.11
CA GLY A 36 4.77 2.61 -1.97
C GLY A 36 5.51 1.34 -1.56
N PHE A 37 4.78 0.29 -1.20
CA PHE A 37 5.33 -1.06 -1.13
C PHE A 37 5.41 -1.65 -2.53
N GLU A 38 6.46 -2.39 -2.84
CA GLU A 38 6.54 -3.14 -4.09
C GLU A 38 5.55 -4.32 -4.09
N PRO A 39 5.05 -4.77 -5.26
CA PRO A 39 4.12 -5.90 -5.35
C PRO A 39 4.61 -7.16 -4.62
N GLN A 40 5.91 -7.40 -4.63
CA GLN A 40 6.55 -8.55 -3.99
C GLN A 40 6.58 -8.44 -2.46
N GLU A 41 6.43 -7.23 -1.90
CA GLU A 41 6.38 -6.99 -0.47
C GLU A 41 4.97 -7.16 0.10
N VAL A 42 3.92 -7.21 -0.75
CA VAL A 42 2.52 -7.30 -0.28
C VAL A 42 2.27 -8.51 0.62
N PRO A 43 2.75 -9.74 0.32
CA PRO A 43 2.54 -10.87 1.22
C PRO A 43 3.10 -10.60 2.63
N ALA A 44 4.33 -10.09 2.72
CA ALA A 44 4.94 -9.72 4.01
C ALA A 44 4.21 -8.54 4.68
N LEU A 45 3.72 -7.57 3.91
CA LEU A 45 2.89 -6.47 4.40
C LEU A 45 1.62 -6.99 5.08
N LEU A 46 0.96 -7.97 4.49
CA LEU A 46 -0.24 -8.59 5.08
C LEU A 46 0.05 -9.36 6.35
N GLU A 47 1.17 -10.09 6.40
CA GLU A 47 1.64 -10.74 7.63
C GLU A 47 1.86 -9.73 8.75
N VAL A 48 2.54 -8.61 8.45
CA VAL A 48 2.73 -7.54 9.44
C VAL A 48 1.40 -6.95 9.87
N LEU A 49 0.49 -6.63 8.95
CA LEU A 49 -0.81 -6.03 9.29
C LEU A 49 -1.67 -6.96 10.16
N ALA A 50 -1.55 -8.28 9.98
CA ALA A 50 -2.24 -9.26 10.82
C ALA A 50 -1.75 -9.23 12.29
N GLU A 51 -0.53 -8.76 12.57
CA GLU A 51 0.00 -8.56 13.92
C GLU A 51 -0.59 -7.32 14.64
N TYR A 52 -1.27 -6.42 13.91
CA TYR A 52 -1.77 -5.14 14.41
C TYR A 52 -3.27 -4.92 14.07
N PRO A 53 -4.20 -5.64 14.73
CA PRO A 53 -5.65 -5.50 14.50
C PRO A 53 -6.22 -4.09 14.78
N GLU A 54 -5.48 -3.26 15.53
CA GLU A 54 -5.75 -1.84 15.75
C GLU A 54 -5.62 -0.98 14.49
N LEU A 55 -5.03 -1.52 13.41
CA LEU A 55 -4.97 -0.88 12.10
C LEU A 55 -6.03 -1.46 11.16
N ARG A 56 -6.84 -0.59 10.56
CA ARG A 56 -7.86 -0.98 9.57
C ARG A 56 -7.48 -0.48 8.19
N VAL A 57 -7.13 -1.40 7.28
CA VAL A 57 -6.94 -1.05 5.86
C VAL A 57 -8.28 -0.66 5.25
N VAL A 58 -8.42 0.58 4.81
CA VAL A 58 -9.69 1.08 4.22
C VAL A 58 -9.63 1.26 2.71
N SER A 59 -8.42 1.38 2.14
CA SER A 59 -8.22 1.27 0.70
C SER A 59 -6.76 0.97 0.35
N ALA A 60 -6.55 0.45 -0.86
CA ALA A 60 -5.25 0.35 -1.51
C ALA A 60 -5.27 1.17 -2.81
N PHE A 61 -4.14 1.77 -3.20
CA PHE A 61 -4.04 2.53 -4.44
C PHE A 61 -2.62 2.48 -5.04
N SER A 62 -2.54 2.78 -6.33
CA SER A 62 -1.28 2.99 -7.06
C SER A 62 -1.37 4.23 -7.94
N HIS A 63 -0.22 4.77 -8.33
CA HIS A 63 -0.17 5.90 -9.25
C HIS A 63 0.28 5.39 -10.62
N LEU A 64 -0.47 5.75 -11.67
CA LEU A 64 -0.22 5.31 -13.04
C LEU A 64 0.69 6.32 -13.72
N ALA A 65 1.92 5.93 -14.08
CA ALA A 65 2.82 6.79 -14.82
C ALA A 65 2.46 6.81 -16.31
N GLY A 66 2.50 7.99 -16.94
CA GLY A 66 2.16 8.16 -18.36
C GLY A 66 0.65 8.09 -18.66
N ALA A 67 -0.21 8.28 -17.65
CA ALA A 67 -1.66 8.31 -17.84
C ALA A 67 -2.13 9.49 -18.72
N ASP A 68 -1.37 10.58 -18.74
CA ASP A 68 -1.75 11.83 -19.43
C ASP A 68 -1.41 11.83 -20.93
N GLU A 69 -0.76 10.78 -21.44
CA GLU A 69 -0.30 10.73 -22.83
C GLU A 69 -0.66 9.39 -23.50
N SER A 70 -1.42 9.45 -24.60
CA SER A 70 -1.88 8.27 -25.33
C SER A 70 -0.75 7.34 -25.78
N ARG A 71 0.43 7.89 -26.07
CA ARG A 71 1.64 7.10 -26.42
C ARG A 71 2.12 6.18 -25.30
N HIS A 72 1.73 6.44 -24.06
CA HIS A 72 2.09 5.66 -22.88
C HIS A 72 0.94 4.78 -22.36
N ALA A 73 -0.18 4.66 -23.08
CA ALA A 73 -1.33 3.85 -22.68
C ALA A 73 -0.96 2.39 -22.34
N GLY A 74 -0.03 1.77 -23.11
CA GLY A 74 0.46 0.42 -22.82
C GLY A 74 1.27 0.32 -21.53
N PHE A 75 1.98 1.38 -21.13
CA PHE A 75 2.71 1.43 -19.86
C PHE A 75 1.76 1.64 -18.68
N SER A 76 0.81 2.57 -18.79
CA SER A 76 -0.23 2.81 -17.79
C SER A 76 -1.08 1.54 -17.54
N ARG A 77 -1.39 0.77 -18.59
CA ARG A 77 -2.11 -0.50 -18.47
C ARG A 77 -1.31 -1.54 -17.67
N ARG A 78 0.00 -1.67 -17.91
CA ARG A 78 0.86 -2.58 -17.12
C ARG A 78 0.90 -2.21 -15.64
N HIS A 79 0.87 -0.92 -15.30
CA HIS A 79 0.77 -0.49 -13.90
C HIS A 79 -0.55 -0.94 -13.27
N ALA A 80 -1.67 -0.77 -13.98
CA ALA A 80 -2.98 -1.24 -13.52
C ALA A 80 -3.03 -2.77 -13.33
N GLU A 81 -2.50 -3.54 -14.29
CA GLU A 81 -2.42 -5.01 -14.20
C GLU A 81 -1.58 -5.45 -12.99
N ARG A 82 -0.42 -4.82 -12.77
CA ARG A 82 0.42 -5.08 -11.59
C ARG A 82 -0.28 -4.74 -10.29
N PHE A 83 -1.05 -3.65 -10.27
CA PHE A 83 -1.85 -3.29 -9.10
C PHE A 83 -2.91 -4.36 -8.83
N SER A 84 -3.70 -4.74 -9.84
CA SER A 84 -4.74 -5.76 -9.69
C SER A 84 -4.20 -7.12 -9.24
N ALA A 85 -2.98 -7.48 -9.64
CA ALA A 85 -2.34 -8.72 -9.22
C ALA A 85 -1.81 -8.69 -7.78
N ALA A 86 -1.63 -7.51 -7.19
CA ALA A 86 -0.94 -7.32 -5.92
C ALA A 86 -1.79 -6.63 -4.85
N ALA A 87 -2.90 -5.98 -5.21
CA ALA A 87 -3.76 -5.32 -4.23
C ALA A 87 -4.41 -6.35 -3.30
N PRO A 88 -4.39 -6.12 -1.98
CA PRO A 88 -5.03 -6.98 -1.00
C PRO A 88 -6.54 -6.77 -0.89
#